data_AF-A0A957VN45-F1
#
_entry.id   AF-A0A957VN45-F1
#
_cell.length_a   1.000
_cell.length_b   1.000
_cell.length_c   1.000
_cell.angle_alpha   90.00
_cell.angle_beta   90.00
_cell.angle_gamma   90.00
#
_symmetry.space_group_name_H-M   'P 1'
#
loop_
_entity.id
_entity.type
_entity.pdbx_description
1 polymer ?
#
loop_
_entity_poly.entity_id
_entity_poly.type
_entity_poly.pdbx_seq_one_letter_code
_entity_poly.pdbx_strand_id
1 'polypeptide(L)'
;MIEAAQCLNPENTRIIVDSSSNVPAAQQAQYRMLEVPTLVNFGVESFRNNVDLSAAEFYARFAAHPDDVPTTSQPPPAFFADAYRRAFDEGADHVIVVTITRKLSGTYNSAVSAAQAFGPERFLLWDGNTISMGSGWQALVAARLLEGGVSGADLVATLTRVRDAMVGYAALDTLKYAALSGRVGNVQAGLGNLLHIKPILELRDGRVDAVSRARGRKRSLREIVER
;
A
#
# COMPACT_ATOMS: atom_id res chain seq x y z
N MET A 1 -12.50 4.69 -18.43
CA MET A 1 -11.82 5.37 -17.32
C MET A 1 -12.58 6.63 -17.05
N ILE A 2 -12.53 7.14 -15.83
CA ILE A 2 -13.13 8.44 -15.49
C ILE A 2 -12.70 9.48 -16.52
N GLU A 3 -13.67 10.12 -17.18
CA GLU A 3 -13.41 11.01 -18.31
C GLU A 3 -12.78 12.33 -17.85
N ALA A 4 -11.98 12.93 -18.74
CA ALA A 4 -11.23 14.16 -18.47
C ALA A 4 -12.13 15.35 -18.07
N ALA A 5 -13.37 15.41 -18.58
CA ALA A 5 -14.31 16.49 -18.31
C ALA A 5 -15.19 16.26 -17.07
N GLN A 6 -15.12 15.08 -16.44
CA GLN A 6 -16.00 14.73 -15.34
C GLN A 6 -15.54 15.36 -14.02
N CYS A 7 -16.44 16.09 -13.36
CA CYS A 7 -16.18 16.67 -12.04
C CYS A 7 -16.43 15.61 -10.95
N LEU A 8 -15.37 15.26 -10.24
CA LEU A 8 -15.35 14.32 -9.14
C LEU A 8 -15.39 15.07 -7.81
N ASN A 9 -16.20 14.60 -6.88
CA ASN A 9 -16.35 15.17 -5.54
C ASN A 9 -16.67 14.05 -4.52
N PRO A 10 -16.78 14.34 -3.20
CA PRO A 10 -16.95 13.31 -2.20
C PRO A 10 -18.33 12.64 -2.22
N GLU A 11 -19.34 13.28 -2.84
CA GLU A 11 -20.70 12.75 -2.94
C GLU A 11 -20.80 11.69 -4.05
N ASN A 12 -20.13 11.90 -5.19
CA ASN A 12 -20.21 10.99 -6.33
C ASN A 12 -19.01 10.04 -6.47
N THR A 13 -17.94 10.21 -5.69
CA THR A 13 -16.71 9.44 -5.83
C THR A 13 -16.26 8.83 -4.52
N ARG A 14 -16.05 7.50 -4.51
CA ARG A 14 -15.51 6.78 -3.36
C ARG A 14 -14.04 6.44 -3.56
N ILE A 15 -13.24 6.60 -2.50
CA ILE A 15 -11.84 6.14 -2.48
C ILE A 15 -11.76 4.79 -1.77
N ILE A 16 -11.02 3.86 -2.38
CA ILE A 16 -10.72 2.54 -1.86
C ILE A 16 -9.21 2.37 -1.83
N VAL A 17 -8.70 1.86 -0.71
CA VAL A 17 -7.28 1.55 -0.53
C VAL A 17 -7.11 0.09 -0.16
N ASP A 18 -5.96 -0.51 -0.44
CA ASP A 18 -5.60 -1.77 0.21
C ASP A 18 -4.88 -1.53 1.54
N SER A 19 -4.95 -2.49 2.48
CA SER A 19 -4.38 -2.33 3.83
C SER A 19 -2.87 -2.12 3.86
N SER A 20 -2.14 -2.39 2.77
CA SER A 20 -0.70 -2.06 2.67
C SER A 20 -0.44 -0.56 2.48
N SER A 21 -1.48 0.25 2.25
CA SER A 21 -1.36 1.70 2.11
C SER A 21 -1.27 2.43 3.45
N ASN A 22 -1.56 1.74 4.56
CA ASN A 22 -1.41 2.24 5.93
C ASN A 22 -2.10 3.58 6.23
N VAL A 23 -3.13 3.97 5.46
CA VAL A 23 -3.90 5.18 5.74
C VAL A 23 -4.47 5.03 7.16
N PRO A 24 -4.24 5.97 8.09
CA PRO A 24 -4.70 5.75 9.45
C PRO A 24 -6.23 5.81 9.54
N ALA A 25 -6.82 5.01 10.43
CA ALA A 25 -8.27 4.80 10.53
C ALA A 25 -9.07 6.12 10.69
N ALA A 26 -8.52 7.10 11.39
CA ALA A 26 -9.15 8.41 11.54
C ALA A 26 -9.33 9.14 10.20
N GLN A 27 -8.32 9.10 9.33
CA GLN A 27 -8.40 9.68 7.99
C GLN A 27 -9.28 8.84 7.05
N GLN A 28 -9.26 7.51 7.20
CA GLN A 28 -10.19 6.65 6.45
C GLN A 28 -11.65 7.02 6.79
N ALA A 29 -11.96 7.20 8.07
CA ALA A 29 -13.28 7.62 8.53
C ALA A 29 -13.63 9.03 8.04
N GLN A 30 -12.72 9.99 8.19
CA GLN A 30 -12.90 11.38 7.75
C GLN A 30 -13.28 11.47 6.27
N TYR A 31 -12.56 10.73 5.42
CA TYR A 31 -12.76 10.76 3.96
C TYR A 31 -13.66 9.62 3.44
N ARG A 32 -14.35 8.92 4.35
CA ARG A 32 -15.25 7.79 4.05
C ARG A 32 -14.60 6.71 3.17
N MET A 33 -13.29 6.50 3.30
CA MET A 33 -12.55 5.51 2.51
C MET A 33 -12.94 4.08 2.91
N LEU A 34 -12.87 3.17 1.95
CA LEU A 34 -12.98 1.73 2.22
C LEU A 34 -11.59 1.09 2.13
N GLU A 35 -11.24 0.26 3.11
CA GLU A 35 -10.01 -0.53 3.08
C GLU A 35 -10.30 -1.97 2.64
N VAL A 36 -9.51 -2.47 1.69
CA VAL A 36 -9.50 -3.87 1.27
C VAL A 36 -8.32 -4.57 1.93
N PRO A 37 -8.56 -5.58 2.80
CA PRO A 37 -7.50 -6.20 3.56
C PRO A 37 -6.64 -7.12 2.68
N THR A 38 -5.33 -6.98 2.78
CA THR A 38 -4.40 -8.02 2.34
C THR A 38 -4.43 -9.20 3.30
N LEU A 39 -3.82 -10.32 2.93
CA LEU A 39 -3.81 -11.54 3.73
C LEU A 39 -2.43 -11.78 4.35
N VAL A 40 -2.43 -12.13 5.64
CA VAL A 40 -1.27 -12.59 6.40
C VAL A 40 -1.48 -14.07 6.72
N ASN A 41 -0.51 -14.91 6.36
CA ASN A 41 -0.62 -16.35 6.48
C ASN A 41 0.41 -16.89 7.48
N PHE A 42 -0.05 -17.73 8.40
CA PHE A 42 0.77 -18.51 9.32
C PHE A 42 0.50 -20.00 9.07
N GLY A 43 1.43 -20.69 8.41
CA GLY A 43 1.21 -22.05 7.92
C GLY A 43 -0.03 -22.15 7.02
N VAL A 44 -1.08 -22.83 7.52
CA VAL A 44 -2.36 -23.04 6.81
C VAL A 44 -3.43 -22.01 7.18
N GLU A 45 -3.20 -21.20 8.21
CA GLU A 45 -4.12 -20.16 8.65
C GLU A 45 -3.89 -18.88 7.86
N SER A 46 -4.98 -18.22 7.45
CA SER A 46 -4.95 -16.97 6.71
C SER A 46 -5.84 -15.94 7.40
N PHE A 47 -5.30 -14.76 7.66
CA PHE A 47 -5.96 -13.67 8.38
C PHE A 47 -6.07 -12.43 7.48
N ARG A 48 -7.23 -11.78 7.47
CA ARG A 48 -7.38 -10.45 6.85
C ARG A 48 -6.67 -9.42 7.73
N ASN A 49 -5.65 -8.77 7.16
CA ASN A 49 -4.89 -7.73 7.84
C ASN A 49 -5.82 -6.59 8.30
N ASN A 50 -5.61 -6.09 9.52
CA ASN A 50 -6.44 -5.08 10.19
C ASN A 50 -7.90 -5.49 10.48
N VAL A 51 -8.34 -6.70 10.10
CA VAL A 51 -9.72 -7.17 10.32
C VAL A 51 -9.72 -8.37 11.27
N ASP A 52 -9.02 -9.44 10.92
CA ASP A 52 -8.91 -10.65 11.73
C ASP A 52 -7.63 -10.65 12.59
N LEU A 53 -6.67 -9.80 12.23
CA LEU A 53 -5.36 -9.72 12.89
C LEU A 53 -4.89 -8.27 12.96
N SER A 54 -4.80 -7.74 14.18
CA SER A 54 -4.18 -6.45 14.45
C SER A 54 -2.65 -6.51 14.42
N ALA A 55 -2.00 -5.36 14.26
CA ALA A 55 -0.55 -5.28 14.35
C ALA A 55 0.00 -5.77 15.70
N ALA A 56 -0.70 -5.49 16.80
CA ALA A 56 -0.29 -5.93 18.13
C ALA A 56 -0.36 -7.46 18.26
N GLU A 57 -1.45 -8.08 17.80
CA GLU A 57 -1.61 -9.54 17.78
C GLU A 57 -0.59 -10.21 16.87
N PHE A 58 -0.32 -9.63 15.69
CA PHE A 58 0.72 -10.10 14.79
C PHE A 58 2.08 -10.18 15.49
N TYR A 59 2.53 -9.09 16.11
CA TYR A 59 3.83 -9.06 16.79
C TYR A 59 3.86 -9.93 18.05
N ALA A 60 2.75 -10.06 18.78
CA ALA A 60 2.65 -10.95 19.93
C ALA A 60 2.76 -12.43 19.50
N ARG A 61 2.04 -12.83 18.44
CA ARG A 61 2.12 -14.18 17.85
C ARG A 61 3.53 -14.47 17.34
N PHE A 62 4.12 -13.53 16.60
CA PHE A 62 5.46 -13.69 16.04
C PHE A 62 6.54 -13.77 17.13
N ALA A 63 6.39 -13.04 18.23
CA ALA A 63 7.29 -13.13 19.38
C ALA A 63 7.16 -14.48 20.12
N ALA A 64 5.96 -15.04 20.22
CA ALA A 64 5.73 -16.34 20.83
C ALA A 64 6.22 -17.51 19.96
N HIS A 65 6.19 -17.35 18.63
CA HIS A 65 6.54 -18.39 17.65
C HIS A 65 7.47 -17.85 16.55
N PRO A 66 8.73 -17.51 16.86
CA PRO A 66 9.65 -16.85 15.90
C PRO A 66 10.05 -17.72 14.70
N ASP A 67 9.85 -19.03 14.78
CA ASP A 67 10.09 -19.98 13.69
C ASP A 67 8.88 -20.11 12.75
N ASP A 68 7.68 -19.66 13.17
CA ASP A 68 6.48 -19.58 12.33
C ASP A 68 6.53 -18.29 11.49
N VAL A 69 7.45 -18.26 10.51
CA VAL A 69 7.67 -17.09 9.66
C VAL A 69 6.45 -16.87 8.76
N PRO A 70 5.76 -15.72 8.89
CA PRO A 70 4.55 -15.47 8.12
C PRO A 70 4.86 -15.22 6.65
N THR A 71 3.90 -15.58 5.80
CA THR A 71 3.87 -15.14 4.41
C THR A 71 2.70 -14.19 4.18
N THR A 72 2.67 -13.55 3.02
CA THR A 72 1.56 -12.66 2.63
C THR A 72 1.07 -13.01 1.25
N SER A 73 -0.23 -12.78 1.04
CA SER A 73 -0.87 -12.88 -0.26
C SER A 73 -1.71 -11.63 -0.56
N GLN A 74 -1.82 -11.31 -1.84
CA GLN A 74 -2.74 -10.29 -2.32
C GLN A 74 -4.20 -10.64 -1.94
N PRO A 75 -5.09 -9.65 -1.80
CA PRO A 75 -6.51 -9.91 -1.63
C PRO A 75 -7.05 -10.63 -2.88
N PRO A 76 -7.99 -11.58 -2.73
CA PRO A 76 -8.73 -12.11 -3.86
C PRO A 76 -9.60 -11.01 -4.50
N PRO A 77 -9.89 -11.06 -5.81
CA PRO A 77 -10.76 -10.07 -6.47
C PRO A 77 -12.12 -9.90 -5.79
N ALA A 78 -12.65 -10.94 -5.16
CA ALA A 78 -13.91 -10.88 -4.42
C ALA A 78 -13.93 -9.80 -3.32
N PHE A 79 -12.81 -9.57 -2.62
CA PHE A 79 -12.76 -8.53 -1.57
C PHE A 79 -12.89 -7.13 -2.16
N PHE A 80 -12.28 -6.88 -3.32
CA PHE A 80 -12.48 -5.63 -4.05
C PHE A 80 -13.92 -5.53 -4.58
N ALA A 81 -14.49 -6.61 -5.11
CA ALA A 81 -15.87 -6.63 -5.59
C ALA A 81 -16.88 -6.26 -4.48
N ASP A 82 -16.66 -6.72 -3.25
CA ASP A 82 -17.48 -6.35 -2.10
C ASP A 82 -17.35 -4.88 -1.74
N ALA A 83 -16.12 -4.33 -1.76
CA ALA A 83 -15.90 -2.90 -1.53
C ALA A 83 -16.50 -2.02 -2.65
N TYR A 84 -16.45 -2.47 -3.91
CA TYR A 84 -17.04 -1.78 -5.05
C TYR A 84 -18.55 -1.76 -4.95
N ARG A 85 -19.17 -2.92 -4.67
CA ARG A 85 -20.61 -3.02 -4.43
C ARG A 85 -21.05 -2.06 -3.34
N ARG A 86 -20.37 -2.08 -2.19
CA ARG A 86 -20.64 -1.15 -1.09
C ARG A 86 -20.53 0.32 -1.52
N ALA A 87 -19.51 0.69 -2.29
CA ALA A 87 -19.33 2.06 -2.75
C ALA A 87 -20.51 2.53 -3.63
N PHE A 88 -20.95 1.70 -4.58
CA PHE A 88 -22.08 2.00 -5.46
C PHE A 88 -23.43 1.98 -4.72
N ASP A 89 -23.63 1.02 -3.80
CA ASP A 89 -24.84 0.96 -2.96
C ASP A 89 -24.95 2.20 -2.03
N GLU A 90 -23.81 2.75 -1.60
CA GLU A 90 -23.73 4.02 -0.85
C GLU A 90 -23.84 5.27 -1.75
N GLY A 91 -24.16 5.11 -3.03
CA GLY A 91 -24.50 6.19 -3.96
C GLY A 91 -23.35 6.79 -4.75
N ALA A 92 -22.15 6.19 -4.72
CA ALA A 92 -21.06 6.66 -5.57
C ALA A 92 -21.34 6.34 -7.06
N ASP A 93 -20.96 7.24 -7.97
CA ASP A 93 -20.94 7.00 -9.41
C ASP A 93 -19.56 6.47 -9.86
N HIS A 94 -18.51 6.85 -9.12
CA HIS A 94 -17.12 6.58 -9.44
C HIS A 94 -16.35 5.99 -8.26
N VAL A 95 -15.29 5.24 -8.59
CA VAL A 95 -14.40 4.66 -7.61
C VAL A 95 -12.94 4.93 -7.98
N ILE A 96 -12.18 5.50 -7.05
CA ILE A 96 -10.73 5.61 -7.13
C ILE A 96 -10.14 4.52 -6.26
N VAL A 97 -9.31 3.65 -6.84
CA VAL A 97 -8.64 2.57 -6.11
C VAL A 97 -7.15 2.84 -6.09
N VAL A 98 -6.59 3.09 -4.91
CA VAL A 98 -5.15 3.30 -4.72
C VAL A 98 -4.55 2.06 -4.09
N THR A 99 -3.65 1.39 -4.81
CA THR A 99 -2.99 0.18 -4.30
C THR A 99 -1.50 0.38 -4.10
N ILE A 100 -0.91 -0.49 -3.27
CA ILE A 100 0.52 -0.79 -3.29
C ILE A 100 1.01 -1.07 -4.72
N THR A 101 2.31 -0.85 -4.96
CA THR A 101 2.92 -1.07 -6.26
C THR A 101 2.68 -2.47 -6.82
N ARG A 102 2.28 -2.53 -8.09
CA ARG A 102 2.12 -3.80 -8.83
C ARG A 102 3.42 -4.58 -9.03
N LYS A 103 4.58 -3.94 -8.82
CA LYS A 103 5.90 -4.57 -8.92
C LYS A 103 6.22 -5.50 -7.74
N LEU A 104 5.53 -5.33 -6.61
CA LEU A 104 5.77 -6.08 -5.37
C LEU A 104 4.57 -6.94 -4.95
N SER A 105 3.38 -6.66 -5.48
CA SER A 105 2.16 -7.40 -5.17
C SER A 105 1.21 -7.46 -6.38
N GLY A 106 0.46 -8.55 -6.50
CA GLY A 106 -0.65 -8.65 -7.46
C GLY A 106 -1.93 -7.93 -7.03
N THR A 107 -1.93 -7.19 -5.91
CA THR A 107 -3.10 -6.42 -5.40
C THR A 107 -3.74 -5.55 -6.48
N TYR A 108 -2.94 -4.84 -7.28
CA TYR A 108 -3.43 -4.02 -8.40
C TYR A 108 -4.22 -4.86 -9.42
N ASN A 109 -3.72 -6.05 -9.76
CA ASN A 109 -4.39 -6.95 -10.71
C ASN A 109 -5.70 -7.51 -10.13
N SER A 110 -5.75 -7.79 -8.82
CA SER A 110 -7.00 -8.18 -8.16
C SER A 110 -8.06 -7.09 -8.25
N ALA A 111 -7.68 -5.82 -8.05
CA ALA A 111 -8.57 -4.66 -8.21
C ALA A 111 -9.07 -4.52 -9.66
N VAL A 112 -8.16 -4.58 -10.64
CA VAL A 112 -8.50 -4.54 -12.08
C VAL A 112 -9.48 -5.65 -12.46
N SER A 113 -9.24 -6.87 -11.97
CA SER A 113 -10.07 -8.04 -12.26
C SER A 113 -11.48 -7.86 -11.71
N ALA A 114 -11.61 -7.35 -10.47
CA ALA A 114 -12.90 -7.09 -9.86
C ALA A 114 -13.69 -6.00 -10.61
N ALA A 115 -13.02 -4.95 -11.09
CA ALA A 115 -13.66 -3.82 -11.76
C ALA A 115 -14.40 -4.22 -13.07
N GLN A 116 -14.01 -5.33 -13.70
CA GLN A 116 -14.65 -5.85 -14.92
C GLN A 116 -16.16 -6.07 -14.76
N ALA A 117 -16.60 -6.50 -13.57
CA ALA A 117 -18.01 -6.76 -13.30
C ALA A 117 -18.84 -5.50 -12.96
N PHE A 118 -18.21 -4.33 -12.84
CA PHE A 118 -18.85 -3.10 -12.33
C PHE A 118 -18.81 -1.94 -13.32
N GLY A 119 -18.45 -2.19 -14.58
CA GLY A 119 -18.20 -1.13 -15.56
C GLY A 119 -16.83 -0.48 -15.33
N PRO A 120 -15.76 -1.03 -15.93
CA PRO A 120 -14.38 -0.51 -15.79
C PRO A 120 -14.24 0.98 -16.08
N GLU A 121 -15.14 1.56 -16.86
CA GLU A 121 -15.16 2.98 -17.17
C GLU A 121 -15.35 3.89 -15.95
N ARG A 122 -16.02 3.39 -14.91
CA ARG A 122 -16.31 4.13 -13.66
C ARG A 122 -15.14 4.21 -12.69
N PHE A 123 -14.04 3.54 -13.01
CA PHE A 123 -12.90 3.41 -12.11
C PHE A 123 -11.70 4.25 -12.54
N LEU A 124 -10.99 4.77 -11.55
CA LEU A 124 -9.58 5.14 -11.63
C LEU A 124 -8.77 4.12 -10.82
N LEU A 125 -8.18 3.14 -11.50
CA LEU A 125 -7.33 2.10 -10.91
C LEU A 125 -5.89 2.60 -10.87
N TRP A 126 -5.43 3.00 -9.67
CA TRP A 126 -4.18 3.71 -9.46
C TRP A 126 -3.10 2.82 -8.83
N ASP A 127 -2.08 2.49 -9.62
CA ASP A 127 -0.85 1.86 -9.14
C ASP A 127 -0.01 2.90 -8.40
N GLY A 128 0.07 2.80 -7.07
CA GLY A 128 0.78 3.76 -6.24
C GLY A 128 2.29 3.83 -6.51
N ASN A 129 2.87 2.84 -7.20
CA ASN A 129 4.31 2.75 -7.51
C ASN A 129 5.21 2.97 -6.26
N THR A 130 4.69 2.60 -5.10
CA THR A 130 5.31 2.71 -3.78
C THR A 130 4.59 1.74 -2.82
N ILE A 131 4.93 1.77 -1.53
CA ILE A 131 4.32 0.95 -0.48
C ILE A 131 4.01 1.81 0.74
N SER A 132 3.26 1.26 1.71
CA SER A 132 2.98 1.93 2.99
C SER A 132 2.32 3.29 2.77
N MET A 133 2.60 4.26 3.65
CA MET A 133 2.08 5.62 3.53
C MET A 133 2.45 6.33 2.22
N GLY A 134 3.38 5.82 1.41
CA GLY A 134 3.57 6.35 0.06
C GLY A 134 2.27 6.26 -0.76
N SER A 135 1.59 5.11 -0.77
CA SER A 135 0.31 4.96 -1.48
C SER A 135 -0.80 5.61 -0.68
N GLY A 136 -0.74 5.53 0.66
CA GLY A 136 -1.69 6.22 1.54
C GLY A 136 -1.73 7.74 1.33
N TRP A 137 -0.58 8.40 1.16
CA TRP A 137 -0.52 9.83 0.88
C TRP A 137 -1.14 10.18 -0.48
N GLN A 138 -1.00 9.33 -1.49
CA GLN A 138 -1.66 9.51 -2.78
C GLN A 138 -3.19 9.44 -2.64
N ALA A 139 -3.71 8.49 -1.82
CA ALA A 139 -5.13 8.41 -1.51
C ALA A 139 -5.63 9.65 -0.74
N LEU A 140 -4.84 10.17 0.21
CA LEU A 140 -5.20 11.37 0.97
C LEU A 140 -5.16 12.64 0.10
N VAL A 141 -4.23 12.74 -0.85
CA VAL A 141 -4.23 13.81 -1.85
C VAL A 141 -5.48 13.72 -2.72
N ALA A 142 -5.83 12.51 -3.20
CA ALA A 142 -7.05 12.33 -3.97
C ALA A 142 -8.29 12.80 -3.19
N ALA A 143 -8.41 12.41 -1.91
CA ALA A 143 -9.52 12.81 -1.06
C ALA A 143 -9.65 14.33 -0.89
N ARG A 144 -8.52 15.02 -0.67
CA ARG A 144 -8.50 16.49 -0.56
C ARG A 144 -8.85 17.19 -1.86
N LEU A 145 -8.47 16.63 -3.00
CA LEU A 145 -8.86 17.16 -4.30
C LEU A 145 -10.37 17.00 -4.54
N LEU A 146 -10.94 15.86 -4.13
CA LEU A 146 -12.39 15.66 -4.20
C LEU A 146 -13.15 16.72 -3.40
N GLU A 147 -12.71 17.07 -2.19
CA GLU A 147 -13.37 18.09 -1.36
C GLU A 147 -13.61 19.43 -2.09
N GLY A 148 -12.72 19.80 -3.01
CA GLY A 148 -12.86 21.03 -3.81
C GLY A 148 -13.63 20.86 -5.13
N GLY A 149 -13.97 19.63 -5.51
CA GLY A 149 -14.38 19.29 -6.87
C GLY A 149 -13.17 19.31 -7.82
N VAL A 150 -12.91 18.21 -8.52
CA VAL A 150 -11.74 18.10 -9.40
C VAL A 150 -12.10 17.38 -10.69
N SER A 151 -11.54 17.82 -11.81
CA SER A 151 -11.68 17.08 -13.06
C SER A 151 -10.89 15.76 -12.98
N GLY A 152 -11.35 14.72 -13.68
CA GLY A 152 -10.59 13.47 -13.79
C GLY A 152 -9.16 13.69 -14.31
N ALA A 153 -8.97 14.64 -15.23
CA ALA A 153 -7.67 14.99 -15.79
C ALA A 153 -6.72 15.64 -14.76
N ASP A 154 -7.20 16.62 -14.00
CA ASP A 154 -6.40 17.33 -13.00
C ASP A 154 -6.07 16.43 -11.81
N LEU A 155 -6.99 15.52 -11.44
CA LEU A 155 -6.73 14.49 -10.45
C LEU A 155 -5.56 13.60 -10.87
N VAL A 156 -5.62 13.04 -12.09
CA VAL A 156 -4.55 12.17 -12.61
C VAL A 156 -3.23 12.92 -12.73
N ALA A 157 -3.24 14.16 -13.23
CA ALA A 157 -2.04 14.98 -13.34
C ALA A 157 -1.40 15.25 -11.97
N THR A 158 -2.21 15.57 -10.96
CA THR A 158 -1.73 15.83 -9.60
C THR A 158 -1.19 14.56 -8.95
N LEU A 159 -1.93 13.45 -9.03
CA LEU A 159 -1.48 12.17 -8.47
C LEU A 159 -0.20 11.67 -9.15
N THR A 160 -0.05 11.88 -10.46
CA THR A 160 1.19 11.55 -11.19
C THR A 160 2.38 12.32 -10.62
N ARG A 161 2.24 13.64 -10.43
CA ARG A 161 3.29 14.46 -9.83
C ARG A 161 3.65 14.01 -8.41
N VAL A 162 2.64 13.68 -7.59
CA VAL A 162 2.88 13.18 -6.22
C VAL A 162 3.63 11.86 -6.26
N ARG A 163 3.18 10.91 -7.09
CA ARG A 163 3.79 9.59 -7.25
C ARG A 163 5.24 9.69 -7.69
N ASP A 164 5.53 10.53 -8.69
CA ASP A 164 6.86 10.66 -9.28
C ASP A 164 7.85 11.38 -8.35
N ALA A 165 7.36 12.16 -7.38
CA ALA A 165 8.16 12.78 -6.33
C ALA A 165 8.39 11.87 -5.11
N MET A 166 7.79 10.66 -5.07
CA MET A 166 7.88 9.79 -3.90
C MET A 166 9.19 9.02 -3.84
N VAL A 167 9.83 9.09 -2.68
CA VAL A 167 10.95 8.23 -2.28
C VAL A 167 10.70 7.81 -0.84
N GLY A 168 10.96 6.53 -0.53
CA GLY A 168 10.94 6.02 0.83
C GLY A 168 12.30 5.49 1.23
N TYR A 169 12.63 5.59 2.51
CA TYR A 169 13.79 4.93 3.09
C TYR A 169 13.39 4.19 4.37
N ALA A 170 14.02 3.04 4.61
CA ALA A 170 13.77 2.24 5.80
C ALA A 170 15.06 1.63 6.33
N ALA A 171 15.30 1.75 7.63
CA ALA A 171 16.38 1.03 8.31
C ALA A 171 15.78 -0.21 8.97
N LEU A 172 16.24 -1.40 8.57
CA LEU A 172 15.77 -2.64 9.18
C LEU A 172 16.73 -3.12 10.27
N ASP A 173 16.22 -3.90 11.21
CA ASP A 173 17.05 -4.57 12.20
C ASP A 173 17.81 -5.77 11.62
N THR A 174 17.24 -6.41 10.60
CA THR A 174 17.81 -7.56 9.88
C THR A 174 17.30 -7.61 8.44
N LEU A 175 18.11 -8.15 7.52
CA LEU A 175 17.68 -8.47 6.15
C LEU A 175 16.96 -9.82 6.04
N LYS A 176 16.93 -10.64 7.10
CA LYS A 176 16.35 -12.00 7.08
C LYS A 176 14.96 -12.02 6.45
N TYR A 177 14.02 -11.20 6.95
CA TYR A 177 12.63 -11.20 6.48
C TYR A 177 12.47 -10.55 5.11
N ALA A 178 13.27 -9.53 4.80
CA ALA A 178 13.33 -8.95 3.45
C ALA A 178 13.77 -10.01 2.41
N ALA A 179 14.75 -10.84 2.76
CA ALA A 179 15.21 -11.95 1.92
C ALA A 179 14.16 -13.03 1.73
N LEU A 180 13.56 -13.49 2.83
CA LEU A 180 12.51 -14.51 2.79
C LEU A 180 11.29 -14.04 1.99
N SER A 181 11.02 -12.73 1.95
CA SER A 181 9.92 -12.20 1.16
C SER A 181 10.12 -12.41 -0.34
N GLY A 182 11.34 -12.34 -0.86
CA GLY A 182 11.61 -12.29 -2.31
C GLY A 182 11.21 -10.97 -2.99
N ARG A 183 10.78 -9.94 -2.25
CA ARG A 183 10.35 -8.63 -2.78
C ARG A 183 11.42 -7.54 -2.70
N VAL A 184 12.58 -7.82 -2.11
CA VAL A 184 13.67 -6.84 -1.96
C VAL A 184 14.85 -7.23 -2.84
N GLY A 185 15.21 -6.35 -3.76
CA GLY A 185 16.38 -6.50 -4.63
C GLY A 185 17.70 -6.32 -3.87
N ASN A 186 18.78 -6.87 -4.41
CA ASN A 186 20.15 -6.76 -3.87
C ASN A 186 20.34 -7.28 -2.43
N VAL A 187 19.38 -8.01 -1.89
CA VAL A 187 19.44 -8.54 -0.52
C VAL A 187 20.51 -9.62 -0.35
N GLN A 188 20.81 -10.40 -1.39
CA GLN A 188 21.80 -11.48 -1.34
C GLN A 188 23.22 -10.97 -1.04
N ALA A 189 23.55 -9.72 -1.41
CA ALA A 189 24.85 -9.13 -1.13
C ALA A 189 25.08 -8.83 0.38
N GLY A 190 24.06 -8.97 1.23
CA GLY A 190 24.05 -8.54 2.63
C GLY A 190 23.78 -9.60 3.69
N LEU A 191 23.68 -10.87 3.33
CA LEU A 191 23.50 -12.00 4.26
C LEU A 191 24.81 -12.39 4.99
N GLY A 192 25.50 -11.39 5.57
CA GLY A 192 26.58 -11.60 6.52
C GLY A 192 26.14 -11.12 7.91
N ASN A 193 26.26 -11.97 8.93
CA ASN A 193 25.95 -11.63 10.32
C ASN A 193 27.03 -10.72 10.92
N LEU A 194 27.11 -9.46 10.47
CA LEU A 194 27.89 -8.45 11.18
C LEU A 194 27.03 -7.82 12.28
N LEU A 195 27.47 -8.03 13.53
CA LEU A 195 26.79 -7.53 14.72
C LEU A 195 26.54 -6.01 14.64
N HIS A 196 25.30 -5.61 14.97
CA HIS A 196 24.82 -4.23 14.99
C HIS A 196 24.81 -3.47 13.65
N ILE A 197 24.97 -4.14 12.50
CA ILE A 197 24.75 -3.49 11.21
C ILE A 197 23.25 -3.45 10.89
N LYS A 198 22.77 -2.26 10.53
CA LYS A 198 21.41 -1.97 10.10
C LYS A 198 21.42 -1.73 8.58
N PRO A 199 20.83 -2.62 7.77
CA PRO A 199 20.60 -2.35 6.35
C PRO A 199 19.67 -1.14 6.17
N ILE A 200 19.95 -0.33 5.16
CA ILE A 200 19.07 0.76 4.74
C ILE A 200 18.53 0.40 3.35
N LEU A 201 17.22 0.41 3.25
CA LEU A 201 16.48 0.18 2.02
C LEU A 201 16.04 1.51 1.43
N GLU A 202 16.04 1.60 0.11
CA GLU A 202 15.38 2.64 -0.67
C GLU A 202 14.17 2.03 -1.36
N LEU A 203 13.06 2.77 -1.32
CA LEU A 203 11.86 2.54 -2.09
C LEU A 203 11.76 3.66 -3.13
N ARG A 204 11.98 3.30 -4.39
CA ARG A 204 11.94 4.22 -5.53
C ARG A 204 11.40 3.48 -6.74
N ASP A 205 10.60 4.16 -7.55
CA ASP A 205 10.01 3.61 -8.76
C ASP A 205 9.33 2.25 -8.53
N GLY A 206 8.60 2.10 -7.42
CA GLY A 206 7.87 0.88 -7.06
C GLY A 206 8.76 -0.33 -6.77
N ARG A 207 10.06 -0.16 -6.56
CA ARG A 207 10.99 -1.22 -6.19
C ARG A 207 11.60 -0.92 -4.82
N VAL A 208 11.94 -1.98 -4.10
CA VAL A 208 12.68 -1.88 -2.83
C VAL A 208 14.05 -2.52 -3.03
N ASP A 209 15.09 -1.74 -2.81
CA ASP A 209 16.48 -2.17 -2.95
C ASP A 209 17.27 -1.86 -1.69
N ALA A 210 18.19 -2.75 -1.30
CA ALA A 210 19.15 -2.46 -0.25
C ALA A 210 20.26 -1.55 -0.79
N VAL A 211 20.34 -0.31 -0.30
CA VAL A 211 21.24 0.73 -0.86
C VAL A 211 22.45 1.04 0.00
N SER A 212 22.38 0.83 1.32
CA SER A 212 23.51 1.07 2.22
C SER A 212 23.39 0.32 3.54
N ARG A 213 24.38 0.52 4.42
CA ARG A 213 24.48 -0.12 5.74
C ARG A 213 25.07 0.86 6.74
N ALA A 214 24.47 0.93 7.91
CA ALA A 214 24.96 1.74 9.01
C ALA A 214 25.15 0.89 10.27
N ARG A 215 26.19 1.18 11.06
CA ARG A 215 26.40 0.50 12.35
C ARG A 215 25.61 1.23 13.45
N GLY A 216 24.68 0.52 14.07
CA GLY A 216 23.85 1.01 15.17
C GLY A 216 22.67 1.88 14.71
N ARG A 217 21.57 1.83 15.48
CA ARG A 217 20.31 2.50 15.17
C ARG A 217 20.44 4.03 15.02
N LYS A 218 21.24 4.67 15.88
CA LYS A 218 21.43 6.13 15.83
C LYS A 218 22.03 6.59 14.50
N ARG A 219 22.99 5.83 13.95
CA ARG A 219 23.63 6.17 12.68
C ARG A 219 22.70 5.87 11.49
N SER A 220 21.99 4.75 11.51
CA SER A 220 21.07 4.40 10.42
C SER A 220 19.93 5.40 10.28
N LEU A 221 19.37 5.88 11.38
CA LEU A 221 18.32 6.91 11.35
C LEU A 221 18.85 8.26 10.86
N ARG A 222 20.06 8.65 11.27
CA ARG A 222 20.69 9.89 10.79
C ARG A 222 20.88 9.85 9.27
N GLU A 223 21.40 8.75 8.75
CA GLU A 223 21.60 8.59 7.30
C GLU A 223 20.29 8.66 6.52
N ILE A 224 19.19 8.13 7.06
CA ILE A 224 17.86 8.27 6.43
C ILE A 224 17.42 9.73 6.38
N VAL A 225 17.70 10.52 7.42
CA VAL A 225 17.32 11.94 7.48
C VAL A 225 18.17 12.82 6.56
N GLU A 226 19.41 12.42 6.30
CA GLU A 226 20.36 13.15 5.43
C GLU A 226 20.14 12.90 3.92
N ARG A 227 19.24 11.98 3.56
CA ARG A 227 18.89 11.62 2.17
C ARG A 227 17.63 12.33 1.69
#